data_AF-A0A9P6N5T0-F1
#
_entry.id   AF-A0A9P6N5T0-F1
#
_cell.length_a   1.000
_cell.length_b   1.000
_cell.length_c   1.000
_cell.angle_alpha   90.00
_cell.angle_beta   90.00
_cell.angle_gamma   90.00
#
_symmetry.space_group_name_H-M   'P 1'
#
loop_
_entity.id
_entity.type
_entity.pdbx_description
1 polymer ?
#
loop_
_entity_poly.entity_id
_entity_poly.type
_entity_poly.pdbx_seq_one_letter_code
_entity_poly.pdbx_strand_id
1 'polypeptide(L)'
;MLKTEGRVWPIHLGFHASESMTYISDCLRHKRHYNTFRFDLGFFLHLDDLIQKIRGGVEPATLMKPKAEYELMLKTDLECPKTKARFRTIPSLKAHLLTQWKSPEERND
;
A
#
# COMPACT_ATOMS: atom_id res chain seq x y z
N MET A 1 5.01 11.68 10.67
CA MET A 1 4.45 12.57 11.74
C MET A 1 4.86 12.01 13.09
N LEU A 2 5.47 12.82 13.97
CA LEU A 2 5.75 12.43 15.36
C LEU A 2 4.45 12.54 16.16
N LYS A 3 3.98 11.42 16.72
CA LYS A 3 2.91 11.46 17.73
C LYS A 3 3.51 11.67 19.12
N THR A 4 2.69 12.13 20.05
CA THR A 4 3.00 12.35 21.48
C THR A 4 3.61 11.14 22.21
N GLU A 5 3.53 9.95 21.61
CA GLU A 5 4.07 8.68 22.12
C GLU A 5 5.49 8.36 21.64
N GLY A 6 6.19 9.29 20.98
CA GLY A 6 7.59 9.12 20.56
C GLY A 6 7.80 8.15 19.38
N ARG A 7 6.73 7.77 18.67
CA ARG A 7 6.79 6.94 17.45
C ARG A 7 6.72 7.80 16.20
N VAL A 8 7.66 7.59 15.28
CA VAL A 8 7.62 8.16 13.92
C VAL A 8 6.81 7.21 13.05
N TRP A 9 5.71 7.71 12.50
CA TRP A 9 4.93 6.97 11.52
C TRP A 9 5.32 7.44 10.12
N PRO A 10 5.80 6.56 9.22
CA PRO A 10 5.88 6.88 7.81
C PRO A 10 4.44 7.00 7.30
N ILE A 11 4.08 8.20 6.84
CA ILE A 11 2.81 8.44 6.18
C ILE A 11 3.09 8.30 4.69
N HIS A 12 2.46 7.31 4.07
CA HIS A 12 2.52 7.11 2.63
C HIS A 12 1.39 7.90 1.97
N LEU A 13 1.74 8.96 1.24
CA LEU A 13 0.80 9.77 0.46
C LEU A 13 0.87 9.37 -1.02
N GLY A 14 -0.29 9.20 -1.66
CA GLY A 14 -0.35 8.69 -3.02
C GLY A 14 -1.78 8.49 -3.54
N PHE A 15 -1.89 8.02 -4.78
CA PHE A 15 -3.15 7.77 -5.46
C PHE A 15 -3.35 6.26 -5.70
N HIS A 16 -4.60 5.81 -5.73
CA HIS A 16 -4.93 4.56 -6.39
C HIS A 16 -4.83 4.73 -7.90
N ALA A 17 -4.18 3.79 -8.57
CA ALA A 17 -4.00 3.84 -10.02
C ALA A 17 -5.31 3.66 -10.82
N SER A 18 -6.38 3.20 -10.18
CA SER A 18 -7.72 3.12 -10.74
C SER A 18 -8.74 3.57 -9.70
N GLU A 19 -9.68 4.41 -10.12
CA GLU A 19 -10.73 4.95 -9.25
C GLU A 19 -11.61 3.83 -8.68
N SER A 20 -11.91 3.92 -7.39
CA SER A 20 -12.66 2.90 -6.67
C SER A 20 -13.84 3.45 -5.86
N MET A 21 -14.25 4.71 -6.05
CA MET A 21 -15.24 5.35 -5.16
C MET A 21 -16.60 5.61 -5.81
N THR A 22 -17.59 4.85 -5.34
CA THR A 22 -18.81 5.39 -4.72
C THR A 22 -18.70 5.14 -3.21
N TYR A 23 -18.68 6.21 -2.40
CA TYR A 23 -18.80 6.31 -0.92
C TYR A 23 -18.43 5.11 0.01
N ILE A 24 -17.34 5.31 0.77
CA ILE A 24 -16.95 4.87 2.13
C ILE A 24 -17.28 3.43 2.60
N SER A 25 -16.24 2.68 3.04
CA SER A 25 -16.39 1.63 4.07
C SER A 25 -15.13 1.44 4.94
N ASP A 26 -15.33 1.43 6.26
CA ASP A 26 -14.41 1.70 7.38
C ASP A 26 -13.27 0.71 7.74
N CYS A 27 -12.95 -0.35 6.99
CA CYS A 27 -11.90 -1.30 7.46
C CYS A 27 -11.18 -2.03 6.33
N LEU A 28 -9.93 -2.44 6.59
CA LEU A 28 -9.22 -3.47 5.81
C LEU A 28 -10.01 -4.80 5.85
N ARG A 29 -10.96 -4.99 4.94
CA ARG A 29 -11.93 -6.11 5.02
C ARG A 29 -11.59 -7.28 4.10
N HIS A 30 -11.06 -6.99 2.92
CA HIS A 30 -10.90 -7.99 1.86
C HIS A 30 -9.52 -7.89 1.21
N LYS A 31 -9.11 -8.97 0.51
CA LYS A 31 -7.83 -9.07 -0.21
C LYS A 31 -7.59 -7.90 -1.14
N ARG A 32 -8.60 -7.54 -1.93
CA ARG A 32 -8.54 -6.42 -2.87
C ARG A 32 -8.15 -5.12 -2.16
N HIS A 33 -8.80 -4.80 -1.03
CA HIS A 33 -8.52 -3.58 -0.28
C HIS A 33 -7.08 -3.56 0.27
N TYR A 34 -6.58 -4.69 0.76
CA TYR A 34 -5.18 -4.74 1.19
C TYR A 34 -4.21 -4.51 0.02
N ASN A 35 -4.45 -5.18 -1.11
CA ASN A 35 -3.56 -5.12 -2.26
C ASN A 35 -3.56 -3.75 -2.95
N THR A 36 -4.61 -2.92 -2.83
CA THR A 36 -4.60 -1.56 -3.41
C THR A 36 -3.61 -0.62 -2.71
N PHE A 37 -3.28 -0.88 -1.44
CA PHE A 37 -2.37 -0.04 -0.63
C PHE A 37 -0.97 -0.65 -0.47
N ARG A 38 -0.71 -1.80 -1.10
CA ARG A 38 0.61 -2.41 -1.12
C ARG A 38 1.56 -1.62 -2.02
N PHE A 39 2.59 -1.03 -1.42
CA PHE A 39 3.59 -0.23 -2.14
C PHE A 39 4.38 -1.06 -3.17
N ASP A 40 4.49 -2.38 -2.99
CA ASP A 40 5.27 -3.27 -3.86
C ASP A 40 4.50 -3.76 -5.09
N LEU A 41 3.16 -3.63 -5.13
CA LEU A 41 2.34 -4.09 -6.25
C LEU A 41 2.17 -3.07 -7.37
N GLY A 42 2.54 -1.80 -7.14
CA GLY A 42 2.41 -0.73 -8.14
C GLY A 42 0.98 -0.26 -8.41
N PHE A 43 -0.01 -0.70 -7.61
CA PHE A 43 -1.37 -0.15 -7.63
C PHE A 43 -1.46 1.16 -6.84
N PHE A 44 -0.72 1.25 -5.72
CA PHE A 44 -0.56 2.49 -4.97
C PHE A 44 0.59 3.30 -5.58
N LEU A 45 0.29 4.49 -6.11
CA LEU A 45 1.28 5.37 -6.72
C LEU A 45 1.71 6.42 -5.70
N HIS A 46 2.95 6.36 -5.23
CA HIS A 46 3.49 7.36 -4.31
C HIS A 46 3.54 8.74 -4.95
N LEU A 47 3.11 9.76 -4.21
CA LEU A 47 3.04 11.13 -4.71
C LEU A 47 4.43 11.65 -5.11
N ASP A 48 5.45 11.40 -4.29
CA ASP A 48 6.81 11.86 -4.59
C ASP A 48 7.36 11.23 -5.87
N ASP A 49 7.13 9.93 -6.06
CA ASP A 49 7.52 9.21 -7.29
C ASP A 49 6.82 9.79 -8.52
N LEU A 50 5.52 10.10 -8.41
CA LEU A 50 4.76 10.72 -9.48
C LEU A 50 5.29 12.12 -9.81
N ILE A 51 5.53 12.95 -8.79
CA ILE A 51 6.08 14.30 -8.97
C ILE A 51 7.44 14.22 -9.65
N GLN A 52 8.33 13.32 -9.21
CA GLN A 52 9.65 13.14 -9.81
C GLN A 52 9.55 12.70 -11.27
N LYS A 53 8.69 11.73 -11.59
CA LYS A 53 8.49 11.25 -12.97
C LYS A 53 7.97 12.35 -13.89
N ILE A 54 6.94 13.09 -13.46
CA ILE A 54 6.36 14.18 -14.24
C ILE A 54 7.39 15.30 -14.43
N ARG A 55 8.12 15.70 -13.38
CA ARG A 55 9.20 16.70 -13.49
C ARG A 55 10.35 16.23 -14.38
N GLY A 56 10.59 14.93 -14.46
CA GLY A 56 11.56 14.30 -15.36
C GLY A 56 11.09 14.18 -16.82
N GLY A 57 9.91 14.71 -17.16
CA GLY A 57 9.39 14.70 -18.53
C GLY A 57 8.65 13.42 -18.93
N VAL A 58 8.28 12.57 -17.96
CA VAL A 58 7.45 11.39 -18.25
C VAL A 58 6.00 11.83 -18.44
N GLU A 59 5.44 11.51 -19.60
CA GLU A 59 4.05 11.82 -19.93
C GLU A 59 3.07 11.08 -19.01
N PRO A 60 2.09 11.76 -18.40
CA PRO A 60 1.16 11.15 -17.44
C PRO A 60 0.42 9.91 -17.98
N ALA A 61 0.09 9.90 -19.27
CA ALA A 61 -0.58 8.77 -19.92
C ALA A 61 0.26 7.48 -19.88
N THR A 62 1.58 7.59 -19.86
CA THR A 62 2.50 6.44 -19.83
C THR A 62 2.70 5.87 -18.41
N LEU A 63 2.27 6.61 -17.39
CA LEU A 63 2.34 6.18 -15.99
C LEU A 63 1.23 5.19 -15.61
N MET A 64 0.16 5.14 -16.42
CA MET A 64 -1.00 4.30 -16.16
C MET A 64 -0.90 2.98 -16.94
N LYS A 65 -1.24 1.88 -16.27
CA LYS A 65 -1.30 0.55 -16.86
C LYS A 65 -2.71 0.24 -17.36
N PRO A 66 -2.86 -0.72 -18.29
CA PRO A 66 -4.16 -1.26 -18.64
C PRO A 66 -4.92 -1.77 -17.41
N LYS A 67 -6.24 -1.56 -17.38
CA LYS A 67 -7.12 -2.01 -16.30
C LYS A 67 -6.96 -3.50 -15.97
N ALA A 68 -6.74 -4.34 -16.98
CA ALA A 68 -6.54 -5.77 -16.79
C ALA A 68 -5.30 -6.11 -15.96
N GLU A 69 -4.21 -5.35 -16.12
CA GLU A 69 -3.00 -5.53 -15.30
C GLU A 69 -3.27 -5.18 -13.84
N TYR A 70 -3.98 -4.09 -13.59
CA TYR A 70 -4.37 -3.71 -12.23
C TYR A 70 -5.25 -4.77 -11.56
N GLU A 71 -6.23 -5.32 -12.27
CA GLU A 71 -7.07 -6.39 -11.72
C GLU A 71 -6.27 -7.67 -11.43
N LEU A 72 -5.21 -7.97 -12.20
CA LEU A 72 -4.31 -9.08 -11.91
C LEU A 72 -3.51 -8.82 -10.63
N MET A 73 -2.95 -7.61 -10.45
CA MET A 73 -2.22 -7.21 -9.24
C MET A 73 -3.09 -7.34 -7.98
N LEU A 74 -4.36 -6.97 -8.08
CA LEU A 74 -5.30 -7.05 -6.96
C LEU A 74 -5.66 -8.49 -6.56
N LYS A 75 -5.48 -9.45 -7.47
CA LYS A 75 -5.69 -10.89 -7.21
C LYS A 75 -4.48 -11.58 -6.56
N THR A 76 -3.31 -10.93 -6.56
CA THR A 76 -2.09 -11.45 -5.94
C THR A 76 -2.33 -11.89 -4.50
N ASP A 77 -1.60 -12.93 -4.07
CA ASP A 77 -1.71 -13.48 -2.73
C ASP A 77 -1.48 -12.44 -1.62
N LEU A 78 -2.12 -12.67 -0.48
CA LEU A 78 -1.93 -11.83 0.70
C LEU A 78 -0.51 -12.05 1.22
N GLU A 79 0.36 -11.07 1.00
CA GLU A 79 1.74 -11.11 1.44
C GLU A 79 2.07 -9.83 2.19
N CYS A 80 2.83 -9.94 3.29
CA CYS A 80 3.42 -8.78 3.93
C CYS A 80 4.64 -8.32 3.12
N PRO A 81 4.68 -7.10 2.57
CA PRO A 81 5.79 -6.68 1.73
C PRO A 81 7.12 -6.57 2.49
N LYS A 82 7.08 -6.35 3.82
CA LYS A 82 8.25 -6.26 4.69
C LYS A 82 8.86 -7.63 5.00
N THR A 83 8.04 -8.57 5.49
CA THR A 83 8.51 -9.88 5.97
C THR A 83 8.44 -10.98 4.90
N LYS A 84 7.76 -10.72 3.78
CA LYS A 84 7.43 -11.69 2.73
C LYS A 84 6.58 -12.88 3.20
N ALA A 85 6.02 -12.82 4.41
CA ALA A 85 5.09 -13.82 4.92
C ALA A 85 3.80 -13.82 4.10
N ARG A 86 3.32 -15.01 3.73
CA ARG A 86 2.09 -15.22 2.96
C ARG A 86 0.94 -15.71 3.82
N PHE A 87 -0.26 -15.27 3.50
CA PHE A 87 -1.46 -15.51 4.29
C PHE A 87 -2.60 -16.00 3.39
N ARG A 88 -3.42 -16.92 3.93
CA ARG A 88 -4.62 -17.39 3.23
C ARG A 88 -5.84 -16.49 3.48
N THR A 89 -5.84 -15.75 4.59
CA THR A 89 -7.00 -15.00 5.07
C THR A 89 -6.63 -13.60 5.58
N ILE A 90 -7.56 -12.64 5.47
CA ILE A 90 -7.36 -11.28 6.01
C ILE A 90 -7.17 -11.26 7.53
N PRO A 91 -7.91 -12.04 8.35
CA PRO A 91 -7.68 -12.06 9.80
C PRO A 91 -6.27 -12.49 10.20
N SER A 92 -5.69 -13.51 9.53
CA SER A 92 -4.32 -13.97 9.81
C SER A 92 -3.29 -12.89 9.44
N LEU A 93 -3.48 -12.23 8.30
CA LEU A 93 -2.67 -11.08 7.91
C LEU A 93 -2.78 -9.94 8.94
N LYS A 94 -3.98 -9.59 9.40
CA LYS A 94 -4.17 -8.54 10.42
C LYS A 94 -3.45 -8.86 11.72
N ALA A 95 -3.53 -10.11 12.18
CA ALA A 95 -2.82 -10.55 13.37
C ALA A 95 -1.31 -10.35 13.21
N HIS A 96 -0.74 -10.72 12.05
CA HIS A 96 0.67 -10.47 11.74
C HIS A 96 1.01 -8.98 11.69
N LEU A 97 0.23 -8.15 10.99
CA LEU A 97 0.48 -6.71 10.94
C LEU A 97 0.42 -6.07 12.34
N LEU A 98 -0.45 -6.57 13.22
CA LEU A 98 -0.53 -6.12 14.60
C LEU A 98 0.68 -6.57 15.43
N THR A 99 1.24 -7.76 15.21
CA THR A 99 2.48 -8.17 15.90
C THR A 99 3.67 -7.35 15.44
N GLN A 100 3.78 -7.07 14.14
CA GLN A 100 4.81 -6.17 13.60
C GLN A 100 4.67 -4.76 14.19
N TRP A 101 3.45 -4.27 14.38
CA TRP A 101 3.19 -2.98 15.04
C TRP A 101 3.58 -2.94 16.52
N LYS A 102 3.35 -4.04 17.24
CA LYS A 102 3.65 -4.17 18.67
C LYS A 102 5.11 -4.49 18.93
N SER A 103 5.78 -5.12 17.96
CA SER A 103 7.21 -5.31 17.97
C SER A 103 7.87 -3.94 18.07
N PRO A 104 8.72 -3.68 19.07
CA PRO A 104 9.59 -2.52 19.07
C PRO A 104 10.64 -2.74 17.98
N GLU A 105 10.28 -2.54 16.71
CA GLU A 105 11.28 -2.54 15.65
C GLU A 105 12.26 -1.38 15.89
N GLU A 106 13.53 -1.74 15.75
CA GLU A 106 14.72 -1.06 16.19
C GLU A 106 14.75 0.41 15.79
N ARG A 107 15.19 1.25 16.73
CA ARG A 107 15.64 2.61 16.47
C ARG A 107 16.77 2.52 15.45
N ASN A 108 16.48 2.67 14.16
CA ASN A 108 17.51 3.02 13.21
C ASN A 108 17.77 4.52 13.37
N ASP A 109 18.89 4.81 14.03
CA ASP A 109 19.61 6.08 14.01
C ASP A 109 19.96 6.51 12.56
#